data_AF-B8HU95-F1
#
_entry.id   AF-B8HU95-F1
#
_cell.length_a   1.000
_cell.length_b   1.000
_cell.length_c   1.000
_cell.angle_alpha   90.00
_cell.angle_beta   90.00
_cell.angle_gamma   90.00
#
_symmetry.space_group_name_H-M   'P 1'
#
loop_
_entity.id
_entity.type
_entity.pdbx_description
1 polymer ?
#
loop_
_entity_poly.entity_id
_entity_poly.type
_entity_poly.pdbx_seq_one_letter_code
_entity_poly.pdbx_strand_id
1 'polypeptide(L)'
;MLNPGQSLNHVQRPPEQIKPFHPHFEIPTFSITMAASTPLQGIELIDCAKANAKQGIATASHLCGYGEDLDTFKHSLQQACQDIGVRIDELSDLIAGQTRGRDGVEFAPDTPTEL
;
A
#
# COMPACT_ATOMS: atom_id res chain seq x y z
N MET A 1 38.89 38.94 -61.38
CA MET A 1 37.48 38.71 -60.99
C MET A 1 37.37 37.29 -60.46
N LEU A 2 37.64 37.10 -59.17
CA LEU A 2 37.51 35.80 -58.50
C LEU A 2 36.02 35.47 -58.36
N ASN A 3 35.60 34.30 -58.84
CA ASN A 3 34.29 33.72 -58.54
C ASN A 3 34.46 32.78 -57.33
N PRO A 4 33.89 33.10 -56.15
CA PRO A 4 34.12 32.34 -54.93
C PRO A 4 32.92 31.45 -54.59
N GLY A 5 33.17 30.15 -54.39
CA GLY A 5 32.28 29.22 -53.69
C GLY A 5 31.02 28.82 -54.47
N GLN A 6 30.49 27.62 -54.40
CA GLN A 6 30.46 26.69 -53.28
C GLN A 6 30.32 25.27 -53.84
N SER A 7 31.24 24.40 -53.43
CA SER A 7 31.04 22.96 -53.42
C SER A 7 30.04 22.63 -52.33
N LEU A 8 28.89 22.06 -52.68
CA LEU A 8 28.06 21.27 -51.76
C LEU A 8 27.11 20.41 -52.58
N ASN A 9 27.62 19.24 -52.98
CA ASN A 9 26.80 18.11 -53.40
C ASN A 9 25.78 17.85 -52.29
N HIS A 10 24.51 18.05 -52.65
CA HIS A 10 23.34 17.85 -51.83
C HIS A 10 23.15 16.35 -51.55
N VAL A 11 23.91 15.82 -50.59
CA VAL A 11 23.57 14.56 -49.93
C VAL A 11 22.41 14.88 -49.00
N GLN A 12 21.22 14.50 -49.45
CA GLN A 12 20.00 14.41 -48.67
C GLN A 12 20.29 13.70 -47.34
N ARG A 13 20.44 14.45 -46.24
CA ARG A 13 20.35 13.92 -44.89
C ARG A 13 18.85 13.80 -44.56
N PRO A 14 18.35 12.63 -44.13
CA PRO A 14 16.98 12.54 -43.66
C PRO A 14 16.81 13.46 -42.43
N PRO A 15 15.63 14.10 -42.26
CA PRO A 15 15.37 14.87 -41.06
C PRO A 15 15.39 13.92 -39.85
N GLU A 16 16.27 14.20 -38.89
CA GLU A 16 16.10 13.75 -37.51
C GLU A 16 14.75 14.28 -37.01
N GLN A 17 13.72 13.46 -37.14
CA GLN A 17 12.48 13.63 -36.39
C GLN A 17 12.55 12.66 -35.23
N ILE A 18 13.16 13.17 -34.15
CA ILE A 18 12.70 13.04 -32.76
C ILE A 18 11.76 11.85 -32.58
N LYS A 19 12.34 10.68 -32.33
CA LYS A 19 11.56 9.57 -31.76
C LYS A 19 11.00 10.14 -30.45
N PRO A 20 9.70 10.02 -30.15
CA PRO A 20 9.26 10.19 -28.79
C PRO A 20 10.13 9.23 -28.00
N PHE A 21 10.91 9.75 -27.06
CA PHE A 21 11.52 8.95 -26.03
C PHE A 21 10.32 8.33 -25.31
N HIS A 22 9.87 7.18 -25.77
CA HIS A 22 9.11 6.26 -24.97
C HIS A 22 10.07 5.94 -23.83
N PRO A 23 9.80 6.36 -22.59
CA PRO A 23 10.18 5.47 -21.53
C PRO A 23 9.35 4.20 -21.78
N HIS A 24 9.96 3.22 -22.43
CA HIS A 24 9.69 1.81 -22.12
C HIS A 24 10.20 1.58 -20.70
N PHE A 25 9.61 2.31 -19.77
CA PHE A 25 9.47 1.84 -18.42
C PHE A 25 8.22 1.01 -18.53
N GLU A 26 8.40 -0.28 -18.74
CA GLU A 26 7.49 -1.24 -18.16
C GLU A 26 7.49 -0.91 -16.67
N ILE A 27 6.62 0.05 -16.29
CA ILE A 27 6.13 0.08 -14.94
C ILE A 27 5.48 -1.29 -14.83
N PRO A 28 5.97 -2.21 -13.98
CA PRO A 28 5.15 -3.35 -13.63
C PRO A 28 3.85 -2.71 -13.19
N THR A 29 2.76 -3.00 -13.90
CA THR A 29 1.40 -2.55 -13.59
C THR A 29 1.24 -2.60 -12.08
N PHE A 30 1.46 -1.46 -11.43
CA PHE A 30 1.46 -1.34 -9.99
C PHE A 30 0.00 -1.54 -9.65
N SER A 31 -0.27 -2.71 -9.07
CA SER A 31 -1.58 -3.32 -8.93
C SER A 31 -2.67 -2.27 -8.83
N ILE A 32 -3.46 -2.15 -9.91
CA ILE A 32 -4.83 -1.68 -9.82
C ILE A 32 -5.39 -2.41 -8.60
N THR A 33 -5.75 -1.66 -7.55
CA THR A 33 -6.40 -2.22 -6.36
C THR A 33 -7.79 -2.68 -6.79
N MET A 34 -7.82 -3.81 -7.50
CA MET A 34 -8.96 -4.69 -7.52
C MET A 34 -9.17 -5.09 -6.06
N ALA A 35 -10.41 -4.95 -5.59
CA ALA A 35 -10.84 -5.65 -4.39
C ALA A 35 -10.23 -7.06 -4.41
N ALA A 36 -9.70 -7.50 -3.27
CA ALA A 36 -9.07 -8.81 -3.22
C ALA A 36 -10.07 -9.86 -3.75
N SER A 37 -9.70 -10.59 -4.81
CA SER A 37 -10.58 -11.60 -5.40
C SER A 37 -10.91 -12.73 -4.42
N THR A 38 -10.13 -12.84 -3.36
CA THR A 38 -10.32 -13.73 -2.22
C THR A 38 -10.30 -12.92 -0.93
N PRO A 39 -11.13 -13.26 0.07
CA PRO A 39 -11.17 -12.54 1.34
C PRO A 39 -9.82 -12.61 2.05
N LEU A 40 -9.19 -11.46 2.26
CA LEU A 40 -7.92 -11.34 2.96
C LEU A 40 -8.06 -11.84 4.40
N GLN A 41 -6.99 -12.42 4.96
CA GLN A 41 -6.95 -12.94 6.33
C GLN A 41 -5.73 -12.39 7.08
N GLY A 42 -5.72 -12.53 8.40
CA GLY A 42 -4.55 -12.21 9.24
C GLY A 42 -4.05 -10.77 9.04
N ILE A 43 -2.73 -10.60 8.93
CA ILE A 43 -2.09 -9.28 8.82
C ILE A 43 -2.53 -8.51 7.57
N GLU A 44 -2.73 -9.19 6.45
CA GLU A 44 -3.17 -8.55 5.20
C GLU A 44 -4.58 -7.97 5.33
N LEU A 45 -5.47 -8.66 6.06
CA LEU A 45 -6.78 -8.14 6.39
C LEU A 45 -6.69 -6.88 7.26
N ILE A 46 -5.82 -6.90 8.27
CA ILE A 46 -5.62 -5.76 9.19
C ILE A 46 -5.11 -4.54 8.43
N ASP A 47 -4.10 -4.73 7.57
CA ASP A 47 -3.51 -3.65 6.77
C ASP A 47 -4.53 -3.06 5.79
N CYS A 48 -5.24 -3.92 5.04
CA CYS A 48 -6.31 -3.51 4.14
C CYS A 48 -7.43 -2.77 4.88
N ALA A 49 -7.89 -3.31 6.02
CA ALA A 49 -8.92 -2.68 6.82
C ALA A 49 -8.47 -1.32 7.33
N LYS A 50 -7.24 -1.19 7.82
CA LYS A 50 -6.68 0.06 8.32
C LYS A 50 -6.50 1.11 7.23
N ALA A 51 -6.03 0.72 6.05
CA ALA A 51 -5.91 1.60 4.88
C ALA A 51 -7.27 2.18 4.47
N ASN A 52 -8.33 1.39 4.63
CA ASN A 52 -9.70 1.73 4.20
C ASN A 52 -10.62 2.17 5.34
N ALA A 53 -10.18 2.14 6.60
CA ALA A 53 -11.01 2.44 7.77
C ALA A 53 -11.61 3.84 7.74
N LYS A 54 -10.89 4.82 7.14
CA LYS A 54 -11.38 6.19 6.95
C LYS A 54 -12.54 6.29 5.95
N GLN A 55 -12.65 5.33 5.04
CA GLN A 55 -13.73 5.26 4.04
C GLN A 55 -15.00 4.59 4.61
N GLY A 56 -14.86 3.91 5.75
CA GLY A 56 -15.95 3.21 6.42
C GLY A 56 -15.94 1.71 6.15
N ILE A 57 -16.77 1.00 6.92
CA ILE A 57 -16.72 -0.46 7.01
C ILE A 57 -17.17 -1.18 5.73
N ALA A 58 -18.16 -0.64 5.02
CA ALA A 58 -18.64 -1.23 3.77
C ALA A 58 -17.62 -1.14 2.63
N THR A 59 -16.89 -0.02 2.56
CA THR A 59 -15.82 0.13 1.59
C THR A 59 -14.64 -0.76 1.94
N ALA A 60 -14.27 -0.83 3.22
CA ALA A 60 -13.20 -1.72 3.68
C ALA A 60 -13.53 -3.20 3.42
N SER A 61 -14.73 -3.68 3.75
CA SER A 61 -15.13 -5.07 3.50
C SER A 61 -15.06 -5.42 2.02
N HIS A 62 -15.56 -4.54 1.16
CA HIS A 62 -15.52 -4.74 -0.28
C HIS A 62 -14.08 -4.86 -0.79
N LEU A 63 -13.23 -3.90 -0.42
CA LEU A 63 -11.84 -3.86 -0.87
C LEU A 63 -11.00 -5.02 -0.31
N CYS A 64 -11.32 -5.51 0.89
CA CYS A 64 -10.64 -6.65 1.50
C CYS A 64 -11.18 -8.02 1.04
N GLY A 65 -12.12 -8.05 0.08
CA GLY A 65 -12.59 -9.28 -0.58
C GLY A 65 -13.81 -9.95 0.08
N TYR A 66 -14.49 -9.25 1.01
CA TYR A 66 -15.70 -9.71 1.67
C TYR A 66 -16.99 -9.20 1.01
N GLY A 67 -16.87 -8.23 0.11
CA GLY A 67 -18.03 -7.63 -0.56
C GLY A 67 -18.96 -6.95 0.45
N GLU A 68 -20.23 -7.36 0.44
CA GLU A 68 -21.28 -6.86 1.33
C GLU A 68 -21.38 -7.64 2.65
N ASP A 69 -20.56 -8.68 2.85
CA ASP A 69 -20.60 -9.51 4.05
C ASP A 69 -19.84 -8.85 5.22
N LEU A 70 -20.45 -7.83 5.81
CA LEU A 70 -19.86 -7.04 6.89
C LEU A 70 -19.66 -7.85 8.17
N ASP A 71 -20.52 -8.84 8.42
CA ASP A 71 -20.47 -9.63 9.64
C ASP A 71 -19.24 -10.56 9.63
N THR A 72 -19.03 -11.28 8.53
CA THR A 72 -17.82 -12.10 8.33
C THR A 72 -16.57 -11.24 8.30
N PHE A 73 -16.62 -10.06 7.66
CA PHE A 73 -15.49 -9.12 7.66
C PHE A 73 -15.11 -8.70 9.09
N LYS A 74 -16.09 -8.28 9.91
CA LYS A 74 -15.85 -7.89 11.31
C LYS A 74 -15.27 -9.03 12.12
N HIS A 75 -15.86 -10.23 12.00
CA HIS A 75 -15.43 -11.39 12.76
C HIS A 75 -13.99 -11.77 12.39
N SER A 76 -13.66 -11.88 11.10
CA SER A 76 -12.30 -12.15 10.64
C SER A 76 -11.31 -11.06 11.06
N LEU A 77 -11.71 -9.79 11.01
CA LEU A 77 -10.84 -8.68 11.40
C LEU A 77 -10.55 -8.70 12.90
N GLN A 78 -11.55 -8.98 13.73
CA GLN A 78 -11.39 -9.15 15.18
C GLN A 78 -10.49 -10.34 15.50
N GLN A 79 -10.66 -11.47 14.81
CA GLN A 79 -9.80 -12.65 14.99
C GLN A 79 -8.36 -12.34 14.59
N ALA A 80 -8.15 -11.69 13.43
CA ALA A 80 -6.82 -11.29 12.97
C ALA A 80 -6.14 -10.32 13.94
N CYS A 81 -6.87 -9.35 14.48
CA CYS A 81 -6.33 -8.44 15.50
C CYS A 81 -5.98 -9.20 16.79
N GLN A 82 -6.82 -10.12 17.23
CA GLN A 82 -6.57 -10.92 18.44
C GLN A 82 -5.34 -11.82 18.29
N ASP A 83 -5.10 -12.36 17.10
CA ASP A 83 -3.91 -13.17 16.78
C ASP A 83 -2.61 -12.41 17.04
N ILE A 84 -2.59 -11.10 16.79
CA ILE A 84 -1.46 -10.22 17.10
C ILE A 84 -1.51 -9.56 18.49
N GLY A 85 -2.44 -10.00 19.35
CA GLY A 85 -2.61 -9.45 20.71
C GLY A 85 -3.27 -8.08 20.77
N VAL A 86 -3.97 -7.66 19.72
CA VAL A 86 -4.73 -6.40 19.66
C VAL A 86 -6.22 -6.71 19.76
N ARG A 87 -6.92 -6.01 20.65
CA ARG A 87 -8.39 -6.09 20.74
C ARG A 87 -9.00 -4.84 20.17
N ILE A 88 -9.90 -5.01 19.21
CA ILE A 88 -10.68 -3.94 18.59
C ILE A 88 -12.17 -4.21 18.81
N ASP A 89 -12.94 -3.16 19.05
CA ASP A 89 -14.41 -3.24 19.08
C ASP A 89 -14.99 -2.92 17.69
N GLU A 90 -14.43 -1.89 17.04
CA GLU A 90 -14.88 -1.40 15.74
C GLU A 90 -13.69 -1.13 14.79
N LEU A 91 -13.99 -1.02 13.49
CA LEU A 91 -13.00 -0.69 12.46
C LEU A 91 -12.26 0.64 12.74
N SER A 92 -12.95 1.60 13.36
CA SER A 92 -12.37 2.89 13.73
C SER A 92 -11.29 2.78 14.79
N ASP A 93 -11.28 1.72 15.60
CA ASP A 93 -10.26 1.48 16.63
C ASP A 93 -8.86 1.25 15.99
N LEU A 94 -8.81 0.71 14.77
CA LEU A 94 -7.55 0.54 14.01
C LEU A 94 -6.88 1.85 13.60
N ILE A 95 -7.65 2.94 13.51
CA ILE A 95 -7.15 4.29 13.15
C ILE A 95 -7.16 5.26 14.32
N ALA A 96 -8.00 5.03 15.33
CA ALA A 96 -8.01 5.75 16.58
C ALA A 96 -6.80 5.28 17.39
N GLY A 97 -5.67 5.95 17.16
CA GLY A 97 -4.34 5.58 17.65
C GLY A 97 -4.35 4.82 18.97
N GLN A 98 -3.81 3.61 18.92
CA GLN A 98 -3.46 2.69 20.01
C GLN A 98 -3.12 3.39 21.35
N THR A 99 -4.14 3.80 22.10
CA THR A 99 -4.00 4.44 23.42
C THR A 99 -4.69 3.63 24.52
N ARG A 100 -5.03 2.37 24.27
CA ARG A 100 -5.62 1.49 25.28
C ARG A 100 -4.93 0.13 25.21
N GLY A 101 -3.93 -0.08 26.10
CA GLY A 101 -3.33 -1.39 26.28
C GLY A 101 -1.82 -1.45 26.47
N ARG A 102 -1.12 -0.33 26.69
CA ARG A 102 0.16 -0.37 27.41
C ARG A 102 -0.12 -0.13 28.89
N ASP A 103 -0.77 -1.11 29.53
CA ASP A 103 -0.50 -1.37 30.95
C ASP A 103 0.92 -1.94 30.98
N GLY A 104 1.89 -1.01 30.93
CA GLY A 104 3.27 -1.32 31.23
C GLY A 104 3.33 -1.63 32.72
N VAL A 105 3.19 -2.91 33.06
CA VAL A 105 3.83 -3.37 34.28
C VAL A 105 5.31 -3.49 33.94
N GLU A 106 6.02 -2.38 34.17
CA GLU A 106 7.46 -2.35 34.28
C GLU A 106 7.86 -3.25 35.46
N PHE A 107 8.04 -4.54 35.20
CA PHE A 107 8.78 -5.41 36.12
C PHE A 107 10.25 -5.03 35.97
N ALA A 108 10.68 -4.01 36.71
CA ALA A 108 12.08 -3.95 37.12
C ALA A 108 12.37 -5.26 37.87
N PRO A 109 13.39 -6.05 37.49
CA PRO A 109 13.82 -7.15 38.33
C PRO A 109 14.39 -6.53 39.61
N ASP A 110 13.62 -6.55 40.70
CA ASP A 110 14.17 -6.27 42.02
C ASP A 110 14.97 -7.50 42.45
N THR A 111 16.17 -7.60 41.87
CA THR A 111 17.24 -8.47 42.36
C THR A 111 18.51 -7.64 42.43
N PRO A 112 18.78 -6.96 43.55
CA PRO A 112 20.15 -6.90 44.01
C PRO A 112 20.56 -8.31 44.44
N THR A 113 21.18 -9.03 43.50
CA THR A 113 22.06 -10.15 43.80
C THR A 113 23.11 -9.72 44.83
N GLU A 114 23.15 -10.46 45.94
CA GLU A 114 24.23 -10.71 46.92
C GLU A 114 25.20 -9.59 47.34
N LEU A 115 25.39 -9.49 48.66
CA LEU A 115 26.71 -9.58 49.30
C LEU A 115 26.57 -10.16 50.71
#